data_AF-A0A383AHG5-F1
#
_entry.id   AF-A0A383AHG5-F1
#
_cell.length_a   1.000
_cell.length_b   1.000
_cell.length_c   1.000
_cell.angle_alpha   90.00
_cell.angle_beta   90.00
_cell.angle_gamma   90.00
#
_symmetry.space_group_name_H-M   'P 1'
#
loop_
_entity.id
_entity.type
_entity.pdbx_description
1 polymer ?
#
loop_
_entity_poly.entity_id
_entity_poly.type
_entity_poly.pdbx_seq_one_letter_code
_entity_poly.pdbx_strand_id
1 'polypeptide(L)'
;LQVGTAIPEGAVAITFDGGDISIYREAWPRLKALGLAFTVFVATDFIDAGGENYMSWDQLRELSSSGVAIGTLGASYSHLVALRESEAAADIAQANQRFMDEIGIIPELFAYPFGEYSSNLQKIIARYGYSAAFGQHSGVIYRGADYLALPRYSLVGSYSNMARFQTVVDTLPLPVADLMPIDPLVTNNPPSLGFTIIGDVGPLDDLACYLAQFGKLNIEQLGLSRIEVRFPDALPDGRSRVNCTLPGPGG
;
A
#
# COMPACT_ATOMS: atom_id res chain seq x y z
N LEU A 1 8.97 2.60 12.82
CA LEU A 1 7.79 3.45 13.10
C LEU A 1 7.14 3.13 14.45
N GLN A 2 6.86 1.86 14.76
CA GLN A 2 6.14 1.43 15.98
C GLN A 2 6.99 1.54 17.27
N VAL A 3 8.29 1.25 17.21
CA VAL A 3 9.20 1.24 18.38
C VAL A 3 9.78 2.62 18.75
N GLY A 4 9.24 3.71 18.20
CA GLY A 4 9.61 5.08 18.58
C GLY A 4 10.95 5.59 18.04
N THR A 5 11.80 4.74 17.46
CA THR A 5 13.07 5.15 16.82
C THR A 5 12.81 6.13 15.67
N ALA A 6 13.63 7.18 15.60
CA ALA A 6 13.61 8.11 14.48
C ALA A 6 14.02 7.39 13.20
N ILE A 7 13.28 7.63 12.12
CA ILE A 7 13.63 7.15 10.79
C ILE A 7 14.54 8.20 10.16
N PRO A 8 15.61 7.78 9.46
CA PRO A 8 16.43 8.73 8.71
C PRO A 8 15.59 9.59 7.77
N GLU A 9 15.96 10.85 7.64
CA GLU A 9 15.38 11.72 6.62
C GLU A 9 15.61 11.12 5.23
N GLY A 10 14.59 11.17 4.37
CA GLY A 10 14.64 10.58 3.03
C GLY A 10 14.66 9.05 2.99
N ALA A 11 14.30 8.36 4.08
CA ALA A 11 14.22 6.89 4.07
C ALA A 11 13.15 6.38 3.11
N VAL A 12 13.53 5.38 2.30
CA VAL A 12 12.65 4.72 1.33
C VAL A 12 12.60 3.21 1.63
N ALA A 13 11.40 2.64 1.61
CA ALA A 13 11.21 1.19 1.59
C ALA A 13 10.93 0.71 0.17
N ILE A 14 11.74 -0.22 -0.33
CA ILE A 14 11.59 -0.80 -1.67
C ILE A 14 10.78 -2.09 -1.56
N THR A 15 9.69 -2.20 -2.33
CA THR A 15 8.82 -3.38 -2.32
C THR A 15 8.50 -3.85 -3.72
N PHE A 16 8.44 -5.16 -3.94
CA PHE A 16 7.98 -5.79 -5.18
C PHE A 16 6.79 -6.69 -4.89
N ASP A 17 5.80 -6.70 -5.79
CA ASP A 17 4.62 -7.56 -5.71
C ASP A 17 4.66 -8.62 -6.82
N GLY A 18 4.12 -9.81 -6.56
CA GLY A 18 3.77 -10.81 -7.58
C GLY A 18 4.78 -11.94 -7.78
N GLY A 19 5.96 -11.88 -7.15
CA GLY A 19 6.92 -12.99 -7.18
C GLY A 19 7.54 -13.29 -8.55
N ASP A 20 7.57 -12.30 -9.46
CA ASP A 20 8.12 -12.44 -10.80
C ASP A 20 9.62 -12.81 -10.79
N ILE A 21 10.03 -13.67 -11.73
CA ILE A 21 11.39 -14.18 -11.83
C ILE A 21 12.45 -13.07 -12.04
N SER A 22 12.06 -11.94 -12.64
CA SER A 22 12.94 -10.78 -12.83
C SER A 22 13.36 -10.15 -11.51
N ILE A 23 12.59 -10.31 -10.43
CA ILE A 23 12.99 -9.86 -9.10
C ILE A 23 14.26 -10.59 -8.67
N TYR A 24 14.30 -11.92 -8.85
CA TYR A 24 15.45 -12.74 -8.52
C TYR A 24 16.63 -12.52 -9.49
N ARG A 25 16.37 -12.44 -10.79
CA ARG A 25 17.42 -12.38 -11.83
C ARG A 25 18.03 -10.99 -12.00
N GLU A 26 17.22 -9.93 -11.87
CA GLU A 26 17.64 -8.57 -12.18
C GLU A 26 17.67 -7.67 -10.94
N ALA A 27 16.58 -7.62 -10.17
CA ALA A 27 16.48 -6.68 -9.05
C ALA A 27 17.42 -7.07 -7.90
N TRP A 28 17.39 -8.33 -7.48
CA TRP A 28 18.14 -8.80 -6.31
C TRP A 28 19.66 -8.60 -6.43
N PRO A 29 20.35 -8.99 -7.53
CA PRO A 29 21.79 -8.77 -7.65
C PRO A 29 22.17 -7.29 -7.63
N ARG A 30 21.35 -6.42 -8.25
CA ARG A 30 21.59 -4.97 -8.32
C ARG A 30 21.40 -4.30 -6.96
N LEU A 31 20.30 -4.61 -6.27
CA LEU A 31 20.02 -4.06 -4.94
C LEU A 31 21.04 -4.58 -3.92
N LYS A 32 21.42 -5.85 -3.99
CA LYS A 32 22.48 -6.45 -3.15
C LYS A 32 23.83 -5.76 -3.37
N ALA A 33 24.22 -5.48 -4.62
CA ALA A 33 25.46 -4.77 -4.93
C ALA A 33 25.50 -3.34 -4.38
N LEU A 34 24.32 -2.72 -4.21
CA LEU A 34 24.15 -1.38 -3.62
C LEU A 34 23.92 -1.42 -2.10
N GLY A 35 23.83 -2.60 -1.48
CA GLY A 35 23.51 -2.74 -0.05
C GLY A 35 22.08 -2.29 0.32
N LEU A 36 21.15 -2.29 -0.65
CA LEU A 36 19.78 -1.86 -0.45
C LEU A 36 18.88 -3.03 -0.06
N ALA A 37 18.17 -2.86 1.05
CA ALA A 37 17.14 -3.81 1.50
C ALA A 37 15.84 -3.63 0.72
N PHE A 38 15.10 -4.71 0.53
CA PHE A 38 13.78 -4.71 -0.10
C PHE A 38 12.90 -5.84 0.43
N THR A 39 11.60 -5.70 0.20
CA THR A 39 10.59 -6.72 0.52
C THR A 39 9.97 -7.26 -0.76
N VAL A 40 9.71 -8.58 -0.80
CA VAL A 40 8.94 -9.22 -1.88
C VAL A 40 7.63 -9.76 -1.32
N PHE A 41 6.50 -9.29 -1.86
CA PHE A 41 5.17 -9.82 -1.57
C PHE A 41 4.79 -10.85 -2.62
N VAL A 42 4.45 -12.07 -2.18
CA VAL A 42 4.09 -13.17 -3.11
C VAL A 42 2.73 -13.78 -2.77
N ALA A 43 2.02 -14.22 -3.80
CA ALA A 43 0.83 -15.06 -3.68
C ALA A 43 1.26 -16.52 -3.81
N THR A 44 0.90 -17.36 -2.84
CA THR A 44 1.48 -18.72 -2.75
C THR A 44 1.06 -19.61 -3.92
N ASP A 45 -0.17 -19.47 -4.41
CA ASP A 45 -0.68 -20.31 -5.50
C ASP A 45 0.05 -20.02 -6.82
N PHE A 46 0.57 -18.80 -7.01
CA PHE A 46 1.35 -18.44 -8.20
C PHE A 46 2.73 -19.09 -8.19
N ILE A 47 3.35 -19.18 -7.01
CA ILE A 47 4.62 -19.88 -6.83
C ILE A 47 4.41 -21.39 -6.98
N ASP A 48 3.32 -21.93 -6.44
CA ASP A 48 2.96 -23.35 -6.52
C ASP A 48 2.59 -23.80 -7.94
N ALA A 49 1.89 -22.96 -8.70
CA ALA A 49 1.61 -23.22 -10.11
C ALA A 49 2.90 -23.35 -10.93
N GLY A 50 3.98 -22.71 -10.47
CA GLY A 50 5.27 -22.67 -11.14
C GLY A 50 5.19 -21.96 -12.50
N GLY A 51 6.22 -22.20 -13.31
CA GLY A 51 6.36 -21.60 -14.63
C GLY A 51 7.53 -20.63 -14.71
N GLU A 52 7.97 -20.34 -15.94
CA GLU A 52 9.22 -19.63 -16.18
C GLU A 52 9.20 -18.15 -15.78
N ASN A 53 8.01 -17.60 -15.54
CA ASN A 53 7.80 -16.18 -15.20
C ASN A 53 7.80 -15.91 -13.70
N TYR A 54 7.70 -16.92 -12.84
CA TYR A 54 7.66 -16.76 -11.39
C TYR A 54 8.89 -17.39 -10.74
N MET A 55 9.25 -16.88 -9.57
CA MET A 55 10.24 -17.52 -8.73
C MET A 55 9.75 -18.89 -8.23
N SER A 56 10.67 -19.81 -8.00
CA SER A 56 10.39 -21.05 -7.26
C SER A 56 10.50 -20.85 -5.74
N TRP A 57 9.97 -21.79 -4.97
CA TRP A 57 10.19 -21.82 -3.52
C TRP A 57 11.68 -21.89 -3.13
N ASP A 58 12.51 -22.62 -3.90
CA ASP A 58 13.95 -22.65 -3.67
C ASP A 58 14.57 -21.25 -3.77
N GLN A 59 14.16 -20.47 -4.77
CA GLN A 59 14.62 -19.09 -4.97
C GLN A 59 14.13 -18.15 -3.87
N LEU A 60 12.87 -18.31 -3.43
CA LEU A 60 12.35 -17.55 -2.29
C LEU A 60 13.09 -17.88 -0.98
N ARG A 61 13.45 -19.14 -0.75
CA ARG A 61 14.29 -19.54 0.39
C ARG A 61 15.68 -18.91 0.32
N GLU A 62 16.27 -18.85 -0.87
CA GLU A 62 17.57 -18.21 -1.05
C GLU A 62 17.52 -16.69 -0.80
N LEU A 63 16.49 -16.00 -1.29
CA LEU A 63 16.26 -14.59 -0.99
C LEU A 63 16.10 -14.36 0.52
N SER A 64 15.22 -15.13 1.16
CA SER A 64 14.95 -15.05 2.60
C SER A 64 16.21 -15.27 3.43
N SER A 65 16.97 -16.34 3.15
CA SER A 65 18.23 -16.64 3.86
C SER A 65 19.34 -15.60 3.61
N SER A 66 19.22 -14.81 2.54
CA SER A 66 20.11 -13.70 2.23
C SER A 66 19.67 -12.35 2.84
N GLY A 67 18.62 -12.35 3.66
CA GLY A 67 18.13 -11.16 4.37
C GLY A 67 17.10 -10.33 3.60
N VAL A 68 16.57 -10.83 2.49
CA VAL A 68 15.42 -10.19 1.81
C VAL A 68 14.15 -10.48 2.59
N ALA A 69 13.36 -9.44 2.89
CA ALA A 69 12.11 -9.62 3.60
C ALA A 69 11.04 -10.23 2.68
N ILE A 70 10.31 -11.24 3.18
CA ILE A 70 9.20 -11.86 2.45
C ILE A 70 7.89 -11.44 3.10
N GLY A 71 6.98 -10.93 2.27
CA GLY A 71 5.60 -10.59 2.59
C GLY A 71 4.64 -11.48 1.79
N THR A 72 3.34 -11.40 2.12
CA THR A 72 2.30 -12.20 1.45
C THR A 72 1.25 -11.32 0.77
N LEU A 73 0.69 -11.83 -0.33
CA LEU A 73 -0.48 -11.29 -1.04
C LEU A 73 -1.74 -12.14 -0.80
N GLY A 74 -1.69 -13.09 0.15
CA GLY A 74 -2.67 -14.19 0.25
C GLY A 74 -2.27 -15.38 -0.62
N ALA A 75 -3.21 -16.30 -0.86
CA ALA A 75 -2.95 -17.52 -1.62
C ALA A 75 -3.22 -17.31 -3.10
N SER A 76 -4.45 -16.91 -3.44
CA SER A 76 -4.97 -16.91 -4.81
C SER A 76 -4.68 -15.64 -5.62
N TYR A 77 -4.21 -14.55 -4.99
CA TYR A 77 -4.13 -13.21 -5.61
C TYR A 77 -5.48 -12.67 -6.13
N SER A 78 -6.59 -13.06 -5.52
CA SER A 78 -7.94 -12.61 -5.89
C SER A 78 -8.31 -11.25 -5.26
N HIS A 79 -9.41 -10.65 -5.72
CA HIS A 79 -10.02 -9.47 -5.10
C HIS A 79 -10.62 -9.83 -3.73
N LEU A 80 -9.77 -9.91 -2.69
CA LEU A 80 -10.16 -10.39 -1.36
C LEU A 80 -11.34 -9.62 -0.75
N VAL A 81 -11.49 -8.34 -1.08
CA VAL A 81 -12.62 -7.51 -0.63
C VAL A 81 -13.98 -7.95 -1.20
N ALA A 82 -13.98 -8.66 -2.33
CA ALA A 82 -15.18 -9.15 -2.99
C ALA A 82 -15.58 -10.56 -2.51
N LEU A 83 -14.71 -11.24 -1.75
CA LEU A 83 -14.98 -12.55 -1.18
C LEU A 83 -15.84 -12.45 0.09
N ARG A 84 -16.53 -13.53 0.44
CA ARG A 84 -17.11 -13.63 1.79
C ARG A 84 -15.99 -13.66 2.82
N GLU A 85 -16.24 -13.13 4.02
CA GLU A 85 -15.22 -13.06 5.08
C GLU A 85 -14.58 -14.42 5.39
N SER A 86 -15.36 -15.51 5.35
CA SER A 86 -14.84 -16.87 5.56
C SER A 86 -13.90 -17.34 4.43
N GLU A 87 -14.15 -16.91 3.19
CA GLU A 87 -13.33 -17.26 2.03
C GLU A 87 -12.03 -16.46 2.04
N ALA A 88 -12.09 -15.14 2.31
CA ALA A 88 -10.89 -14.32 2.48
C ALA A 88 -10.02 -14.83 3.64
N ALA A 89 -10.62 -15.22 4.77
CA ALA A 89 -9.88 -15.81 5.88
C ALA A 89 -9.24 -17.17 5.51
N ALA A 90 -9.95 -18.02 4.76
CA ALA A 90 -9.41 -19.29 4.29
C ALA A 90 -8.22 -19.09 3.33
N ASP A 91 -8.31 -18.14 2.40
CA ASP A 91 -7.22 -17.78 1.48
C ASP A 91 -5.96 -17.34 2.24
N ILE A 92 -6.13 -16.44 3.22
CA ILE A 92 -5.03 -15.95 4.06
C ILE A 92 -4.43 -17.09 4.90
N ALA A 93 -5.27 -17.96 5.47
CA ALA A 93 -4.80 -19.11 6.26
C ALA A 93 -4.02 -20.12 5.42
N GLN A 94 -4.49 -20.39 4.20
CA GLN A 94 -3.80 -21.26 3.25
C GLN A 94 -2.40 -20.71 2.92
N ALA A 95 -2.31 -19.42 2.62
CA ALA A 95 -1.03 -18.78 2.35
C ALA A 95 -0.07 -18.90 3.55
N ASN A 96 -0.56 -18.60 4.76
CA ASN A 96 0.23 -18.71 5.99
C ASN A 96 0.76 -20.12 6.22
N GLN A 97 -0.09 -21.13 6.05
CA GLN A 97 0.35 -22.52 6.16
C GLN A 97 1.42 -22.83 5.11
N ARG A 98 1.20 -22.39 3.86
CA ARG A 98 2.16 -22.68 2.79
C ARG A 98 3.52 -22.01 3.01
N PHE A 99 3.57 -20.77 3.50
CA PHE A 99 4.84 -20.15 3.88
C PHE A 99 5.51 -20.87 5.05
N MET A 100 4.74 -21.31 6.05
CA MET A 100 5.30 -22.10 7.16
C MET A 100 5.95 -23.39 6.63
N ASP A 101 5.27 -24.09 5.73
CA ASP A 101 5.77 -25.34 5.16
C ASP A 101 7.01 -25.14 4.28
N GLU A 102 7.06 -24.06 3.51
CA GLU A 102 8.11 -23.84 2.50
C GLU A 102 9.32 -23.07 3.01
N ILE A 103 9.10 -22.01 3.80
CA ILE A 103 10.18 -21.12 4.26
C ILE A 103 10.32 -21.07 5.78
N GLY A 104 9.49 -21.84 6.51
CA GLY A 104 9.61 -21.99 7.97
C GLY A 104 9.14 -20.78 8.78
N ILE A 105 8.51 -19.80 8.14
CA ILE A 105 8.00 -18.59 8.79
C ILE A 105 6.62 -18.23 8.22
N ILE A 106 5.79 -17.55 9.03
CA ILE A 106 4.62 -16.83 8.53
C ILE A 106 5.06 -15.37 8.31
N PRO A 107 4.91 -14.81 7.09
CA PRO A 107 5.22 -13.41 6.84
C PRO A 107 4.46 -12.47 7.78
N GLU A 108 5.14 -11.47 8.32
CA GLU A 108 4.52 -10.46 9.19
C GLU A 108 3.88 -9.31 8.40
N LEU A 109 4.21 -9.18 7.11
CA LEU A 109 3.77 -8.10 6.24
C LEU A 109 2.79 -8.62 5.18
N PHE A 110 1.70 -7.89 5.00
CA PHE A 110 0.66 -8.21 4.02
C PHE A 110 0.56 -7.11 2.96
N ALA A 111 0.40 -7.44 1.69
CA ALA A 111 -0.01 -6.46 0.68
C ALA A 111 -1.38 -6.87 0.12
N TYR A 112 -2.31 -5.92 0.08
CA TYR A 112 -3.63 -6.19 -0.48
C TYR A 112 -3.54 -6.39 -1.99
N PRO A 113 -4.01 -7.53 -2.55
CA PRO A 113 -4.15 -7.67 -3.99
C PRO A 113 -4.90 -6.48 -4.59
N PHE A 114 -4.38 -5.95 -5.69
CA PHE A 114 -4.92 -4.74 -6.34
C PHE A 114 -4.96 -3.48 -5.45
N GLY A 115 -4.34 -3.52 -4.27
CA GLY A 115 -4.41 -2.46 -3.26
C GLY A 115 -5.79 -2.25 -2.64
N GLU A 116 -6.69 -3.23 -2.78
CA GLU A 116 -8.08 -3.15 -2.34
C GLU A 116 -8.23 -3.71 -0.92
N TYR A 117 -8.80 -2.90 -0.03
CA TYR A 117 -9.08 -3.30 1.35
C TYR A 117 -10.43 -2.76 1.79
N SER A 118 -10.92 -3.27 2.92
CA SER A 118 -12.12 -2.81 3.60
C SER A 118 -11.92 -2.91 5.10
N SER A 119 -12.78 -2.26 5.89
CA SER A 119 -12.69 -2.34 7.36
C SER A 119 -12.81 -3.78 7.86
N ASN A 120 -13.62 -4.62 7.19
CA ASN A 120 -13.75 -6.03 7.55
C ASN A 120 -12.53 -6.85 7.16
N LEU A 121 -11.94 -6.62 5.98
CA LEU A 121 -10.71 -7.30 5.59
C LEU A 121 -9.54 -6.93 6.52
N GLN A 122 -9.44 -5.66 6.94
CA GLN A 122 -8.45 -5.24 7.94
C GLN A 122 -8.61 -5.98 9.27
N LYS A 123 -9.85 -6.22 9.75
CA LYS A 123 -10.10 -7.05 10.95
C LYS A 123 -9.63 -8.50 10.74
N ILE A 124 -9.84 -9.07 9.55
CA ILE A 124 -9.35 -10.42 9.23
C ILE A 124 -7.81 -10.44 9.33
N ILE A 125 -7.13 -9.50 8.67
CA ILE A 125 -5.67 -9.36 8.70
C ILE A 125 -5.17 -9.20 10.14
N ALA A 126 -5.78 -8.30 10.94
CA ALA A 126 -5.40 -8.10 12.34
C ALA A 126 -5.47 -9.39 13.17
N ARG A 127 -6.48 -10.25 12.94
CA ARG A 127 -6.64 -11.54 13.66
C ARG A 127 -5.52 -12.53 13.37
N TYR A 128 -4.90 -12.46 12.19
CA TYR A 128 -3.75 -13.31 11.84
C TYR A 128 -2.40 -12.75 12.35
N GLY A 129 -2.40 -11.57 12.99
CA GLY A 129 -1.22 -11.02 13.64
C GLY A 129 -0.22 -10.32 12.72
N TYR A 130 -0.62 -9.94 11.50
CA TYR A 130 0.22 -9.13 10.62
C TYR A 130 0.54 -7.78 11.28
N SER A 131 1.82 -7.38 11.23
CA SER A 131 2.33 -6.16 11.85
C SER A 131 2.04 -4.91 11.02
N ALA A 132 1.92 -5.08 9.70
CA ALA A 132 1.49 -4.05 8.77
C ALA A 132 0.87 -4.65 7.50
N ALA A 133 -0.03 -3.89 6.88
CA ALA A 133 -0.62 -4.20 5.58
C ALA A 133 -0.59 -3.00 4.63
N PHE A 134 -0.36 -3.25 3.34
CA PHE A 134 -0.10 -2.20 2.35
C PHE A 134 -1.17 -2.16 1.25
N GLY A 135 -1.75 -0.98 1.04
CA GLY A 135 -2.61 -0.68 -0.11
C GLY A 135 -1.80 -0.19 -1.31
N GLN A 136 -2.51 0.37 -2.29
CA GLN A 136 -1.93 1.09 -3.45
C GLN A 136 -2.43 2.53 -3.58
N HIS A 137 -3.02 3.09 -2.52
CA HIS A 137 -3.28 4.52 -2.46
C HIS A 137 -1.95 5.26 -2.25
N SER A 138 -1.76 6.35 -2.99
CA SER A 138 -0.51 7.11 -3.00
C SER A 138 -0.37 7.92 -1.72
N GLY A 139 0.79 7.87 -1.07
CA GLY A 139 1.06 8.65 0.12
C GLY A 139 2.37 8.26 0.79
N VAL A 140 2.89 9.17 1.62
CA VAL A 140 4.09 8.95 2.42
C VAL A 140 3.67 8.45 3.79
N ILE A 141 4.31 7.37 4.24
CA ILE A 141 4.02 6.78 5.55
C ILE A 141 4.53 7.71 6.65
N TYR A 142 3.69 7.93 7.67
CA TYR A 142 4.05 8.66 8.89
C TYR A 142 3.63 7.87 10.12
N ARG A 143 4.14 8.25 11.30
CA ARG A 143 3.99 7.47 12.56
C ARG A 143 2.53 7.17 12.92
N GLY A 144 1.61 8.08 12.62
CA GLY A 144 0.18 7.97 12.94
C GLY A 144 -0.68 7.35 11.83
N ALA A 145 -0.07 6.87 10.74
CA ALA A 145 -0.81 6.18 9.69
C ALA A 145 -1.45 4.88 10.19
N ASP A 146 -2.52 4.44 9.53
CA ASP A 146 -3.10 3.13 9.76
C ASP A 146 -2.14 2.04 9.25
N TYR A 147 -1.55 1.29 10.18
CA TYR A 147 -0.57 0.24 9.84
C TYR A 147 -1.18 -0.91 9.06
N LEU A 148 -2.50 -1.10 9.11
CA LEU A 148 -3.18 -2.11 8.31
C LEU A 148 -3.74 -1.51 7.01
N ALA A 149 -3.35 -0.29 6.64
CA ALA A 149 -3.66 0.35 5.38
C ALA A 149 -2.56 1.34 4.99
N LEU A 150 -1.31 0.90 5.00
CA LEU A 150 -0.18 1.77 4.65
C LEU A 150 -0.19 2.12 3.14
N PRO A 151 0.03 3.39 2.79
CA PRO A 151 0.11 3.82 1.40
C PRO A 151 1.39 3.33 0.72
N ARG A 152 1.33 3.20 -0.60
CA ARG A 152 2.49 2.96 -1.46
C ARG A 152 2.37 3.71 -2.77
N TYR A 153 3.51 4.13 -3.31
CA TYR A 153 3.60 4.63 -4.68
C TYR A 153 3.92 3.48 -5.63
N SER A 154 3.01 3.19 -6.56
CA SER A 154 3.27 2.23 -7.63
C SER A 154 4.12 2.86 -8.74
N LEU A 155 5.23 2.21 -9.10
CA LEU A 155 6.13 2.61 -10.17
C LEU A 155 6.12 1.55 -11.26
N VAL A 156 5.06 1.52 -12.07
CA VAL A 156 4.85 0.52 -13.14
C VAL A 156 4.52 1.21 -14.46
N GLY A 157 4.95 0.60 -15.57
CA GLY A 157 4.63 1.08 -16.93
C GLY A 157 5.02 2.54 -17.15
N SER A 158 4.06 3.38 -17.56
CA SER A 158 4.28 4.83 -17.78
C SER A 158 4.61 5.62 -16.50
N TYR A 159 4.39 5.04 -15.32
CA TYR A 159 4.65 5.66 -14.01
C TYR A 159 6.06 5.38 -13.45
N SER A 160 6.95 4.72 -14.21
CA SER A 160 8.31 4.38 -13.74
C SER A 160 9.40 5.36 -14.17
N ASN A 161 9.05 6.48 -14.79
CA ASN A 161 10.06 7.45 -15.25
C ASN A 161 10.75 8.17 -14.08
N MET A 162 11.98 8.64 -14.32
CA MET A 162 12.80 9.27 -13.28
C MET A 162 12.21 10.55 -12.70
N ALA A 163 11.48 11.35 -13.50
CA ALA A 163 10.82 12.54 -12.98
C ALA A 163 9.75 12.17 -11.95
N ARG A 164 8.95 11.12 -12.23
CA ARG A 164 7.99 10.59 -11.27
C ARG A 164 8.66 10.02 -10.04
N PHE A 165 9.75 9.27 -10.21
CA PHE A 165 10.52 8.75 -9.08
C PHE A 165 11.01 9.86 -8.15
N GLN A 166 11.60 10.93 -8.72
CA GLN A 166 12.08 12.09 -7.96
C GLN A 166 10.94 12.74 -7.17
N THR A 167 9.79 13.00 -7.81
CA THR A 167 8.60 13.52 -7.11
C THR A 167 8.19 12.63 -5.94
N VAL A 168 8.20 11.31 -6.12
CA VAL A 168 7.78 10.36 -5.07
C VAL A 168 8.73 10.40 -3.87
N VAL A 169 10.06 10.38 -4.10
CA VAL A 169 11.04 10.35 -2.99
C VAL A 169 11.15 11.69 -2.28
N ASP A 170 10.82 12.80 -2.95
CA ASP A 170 10.81 14.15 -2.36
C ASP A 170 9.47 14.50 -1.69
N THR A 171 8.44 13.66 -1.84
CA THR A 171 7.14 13.95 -1.23
C THR A 171 7.23 13.85 0.29
N LEU A 172 6.60 14.80 0.99
CA LEU A 172 6.44 14.79 2.44
C LEU A 172 5.06 14.21 2.83
N PRO A 173 4.93 13.61 4.03
CA PRO A 173 3.63 13.15 4.50
C PRO A 173 2.68 14.33 4.72
N LEU A 174 1.40 14.12 4.41
CA LEU A 174 0.28 14.97 4.81
C LEU A 174 -0.48 14.21 5.93
N PRO A 175 -0.16 14.44 7.21
CA PRO A 175 -0.76 13.67 8.29
C PRO A 175 -2.23 14.04 8.45
N VAL A 176 -3.08 13.03 8.60
CA VAL A 176 -4.53 13.21 8.72
C VAL A 176 -5.15 12.36 9.82
N ALA A 177 -6.25 12.83 10.39
CA ALA A 177 -7.14 12.10 11.29
C ALA A 177 -8.58 12.16 10.78
N ASP A 178 -9.48 11.43 11.45
CA ASP A 178 -10.94 11.46 11.20
C ASP A 178 -11.32 11.26 9.73
N LEU A 179 -10.58 10.40 9.01
CA LEU A 179 -10.87 10.10 7.61
C LEU A 179 -12.26 9.47 7.49
N MET A 180 -13.06 10.02 6.59
CA MET A 180 -14.39 9.56 6.23
C MET A 180 -14.47 9.35 4.72
N PRO A 181 -15.15 8.28 4.23
CA PRO A 181 -15.61 7.15 5.03
C PRO A 181 -14.42 6.38 5.64
N ILE A 182 -14.66 5.77 6.81
CA ILE A 182 -13.65 4.91 7.46
C ILE A 182 -13.36 3.69 6.58
N ASP A 183 -14.41 3.13 5.98
CA ASP A 183 -14.27 2.04 5.02
C ASP A 183 -14.06 2.60 3.61
N PRO A 184 -12.95 2.29 2.92
CA PRO A 184 -12.76 2.70 1.53
C PRO A 184 -13.69 1.96 0.56
N LEU A 185 -14.35 0.86 0.97
CA LEU A 185 -15.40 0.22 0.19
C LEU A 185 -16.70 1.01 0.34
N VAL A 186 -16.97 1.85 -0.65
CA VAL A 186 -18.06 2.82 -0.61
C VAL A 186 -19.38 2.20 -1.06
N THR A 187 -20.44 2.35 -0.25
CA THR A 187 -21.82 1.94 -0.60
C THR A 187 -22.73 3.09 -1.01
N ASN A 188 -22.39 4.33 -0.61
CA ASN A 188 -23.12 5.54 -0.99
C ASN A 188 -22.31 6.34 -2.01
N ASN A 189 -22.88 6.61 -3.19
CA ASN A 189 -22.15 7.21 -4.30
C ASN A 189 -22.85 8.50 -4.79
N PRO A 190 -22.21 9.69 -4.73
CA PRO A 190 -20.84 9.94 -4.26
C PRO A 190 -20.66 9.80 -2.74
N PRO A 191 -19.47 9.39 -2.28
CA PRO A 191 -19.17 9.33 -0.85
C PRO A 191 -19.08 10.73 -0.22
N SER A 192 -19.34 10.79 1.09
CA SER A 192 -18.89 11.91 1.92
C SER A 192 -17.42 11.71 2.29
N LEU A 193 -16.51 12.23 1.46
CA LEU A 193 -15.07 12.18 1.71
C LEU A 193 -14.64 13.39 2.55
N GLY A 194 -14.03 13.16 3.69
CA GLY A 194 -13.47 14.22 4.52
C GLY A 194 -12.37 13.73 5.46
N PHE A 195 -11.50 14.63 5.89
CA PHE A 195 -10.38 14.32 6.78
C PHE A 195 -9.93 15.58 7.53
N THR A 196 -9.30 15.39 8.68
CA THR A 196 -8.75 16.47 9.50
C THR A 196 -7.23 16.50 9.35
N ILE A 197 -6.67 17.62 8.90
CA ILE A 197 -5.21 17.80 8.90
C ILE A 197 -4.70 17.83 10.35
N ILE A 198 -3.64 17.07 10.63
CA ILE A 198 -2.99 17.05 11.94
C ILE A 198 -1.50 17.38 11.81
N GLY A 199 -0.93 18.00 12.85
CA GLY A 199 0.44 18.50 12.83
C GLY A 199 0.58 19.85 12.13
N ASP A 200 1.81 20.33 12.03
CA ASP A 200 2.13 21.58 11.35
C ASP A 200 2.58 21.27 9.91
N VAL A 201 1.71 21.58 8.96
CA VAL A 201 1.96 21.42 7.51
C VAL A 201 1.96 22.77 6.79
N GLY A 202 1.98 23.88 7.53
CA GLY A 202 1.83 25.22 6.99
C GLY A 202 0.39 25.60 6.61
N PRO A 203 0.22 26.73 5.89
CA PRO A 203 -1.09 27.22 5.45
C PRO A 203 -1.76 26.25 4.47
N LEU A 204 -3.09 26.13 4.57
CA LEU A 204 -3.87 25.20 3.77
C LEU A 204 -4.45 25.82 2.49
N ASP A 205 -4.12 27.09 2.20
CA ASP A 205 -4.67 27.86 1.08
C ASP A 205 -4.45 27.18 -0.28
N ASP A 206 -3.31 26.49 -0.42
CA ASP A 206 -2.93 25.78 -1.65
C ASP A 206 -3.24 24.27 -1.60
N LEU A 207 -3.94 23.80 -0.58
CA LEU A 207 -4.40 22.41 -0.53
C LEU A 207 -5.34 22.15 -1.71
N ALA A 208 -5.07 21.09 -2.46
CA ALA A 208 -5.91 20.72 -3.59
C ALA A 208 -6.13 19.21 -3.64
N CYS A 209 -7.36 18.81 -3.94
CA CYS A 209 -7.72 17.42 -4.17
C CYS A 209 -8.04 17.19 -5.64
N TYR A 210 -7.59 16.05 -6.17
CA TYR A 210 -7.75 15.67 -7.57
C TYR A 210 -8.28 14.25 -7.70
N LEU A 211 -9.19 14.04 -8.64
CA LEU A 211 -9.63 12.73 -9.10
C LEU A 211 -9.49 12.70 -10.63
N ALA A 212 -8.86 11.65 -11.17
CA ALA A 212 -8.51 11.59 -12.60
C ALA A 212 -9.69 11.90 -13.54
N GLN A 213 -10.90 11.49 -13.18
CA GLN A 213 -12.11 11.72 -13.98
C GLN A 213 -12.62 13.16 -13.93
N PHE A 214 -12.51 13.84 -12.78
CA PHE A 214 -13.08 15.17 -12.56
C PHE A 214 -12.03 16.30 -12.54
N GLY A 215 -10.75 15.96 -12.60
CA GLY A 215 -9.67 16.93 -12.43
C GLY A 215 -9.61 17.44 -10.99
N LYS A 216 -9.47 18.76 -10.82
CA LYS A 216 -9.47 19.41 -9.51
C LYS A 216 -10.87 19.36 -8.92
N LEU A 217 -10.99 18.83 -7.71
CA LEU A 217 -12.23 18.74 -6.94
C LEU A 217 -12.45 20.02 -6.12
N ASN A 218 -13.72 20.29 -5.81
CA ASN A 218 -14.06 21.32 -4.85
C ASN A 218 -13.80 20.79 -3.43
N ILE A 219 -13.19 21.61 -2.60
CA ILE A 219 -12.96 21.32 -1.18
C ILE A 219 -13.55 22.44 -0.33
N GLU A 220 -14.11 22.06 0.81
CA GLU A 220 -14.58 22.98 1.85
C GLU A 220 -13.71 22.78 3.09
N GLN A 221 -13.10 23.87 3.56
CA GLN A 221 -12.40 23.87 4.84
C GLN A 221 -13.37 24.31 5.94
N LEU A 222 -13.62 23.44 6.92
CA LEU A 222 -14.44 23.72 8.09
C LEU A 222 -13.53 23.99 9.30
N GLY A 223 -13.65 25.19 9.87
CA GLY A 223 -12.76 25.60 10.96
C GLY A 223 -11.30 25.66 10.53
N LEU A 224 -10.39 25.20 11.39
CA LEU A 224 -8.95 25.37 11.16
C LEU A 224 -8.32 24.28 10.28
N SER A 225 -8.83 23.06 10.30
CA SER A 225 -8.11 21.91 9.70
C SER A 225 -8.98 20.81 9.11
N ARG A 226 -10.32 20.88 9.22
CA ARG A 226 -11.21 19.87 8.65
C ARG A 226 -11.45 20.17 7.17
N ILE A 227 -11.18 19.19 6.32
CA ILE A 227 -11.36 19.28 4.87
C ILE A 227 -12.47 18.32 4.45
N GLU A 228 -13.41 18.83 3.67
CA GLU A 228 -14.52 18.11 3.10
C GLU A 228 -14.43 18.17 1.58
N VAL A 229 -14.32 17.02 0.92
CA VAL A 229 -14.19 16.92 -0.54
C VAL A 229 -15.59 16.78 -1.15
N ARG A 230 -15.91 17.62 -2.13
CA ARG A 230 -17.18 17.61 -2.83
C ARG A 230 -17.00 17.05 -4.23
N PHE A 231 -17.71 15.96 -4.50
CA PHE A 231 -17.76 15.34 -5.83
C PHE A 231 -18.85 16.00 -6.67
N PRO A 232 -18.57 16.35 -7.94
CA PRO A 232 -19.57 16.94 -8.83
C PRO A 232 -20.63 15.93 -9.29
N ASP A 233 -20.31 14.64 -9.29
CA ASP A 233 -21.19 13.54 -9.70
C ASP A 233 -20.76 12.23 -8.99
N ALA A 234 -21.51 11.15 -9.21
CA ALA A 234 -21.18 9.80 -8.78
C ALA A 234 -19.81 9.35 -9.32
N LEU A 235 -19.07 8.64 -8.46
CA LEU A 235 -17.85 7.93 -8.82
C LEU A 235 -18.16 6.81 -9.83
N PRO A 236 -17.24 6.50 -10.75
CA PRO A 236 -17.40 5.42 -11.70
C PRO A 236 -17.30 4.07 -10.99
N ASP A 237 -17.85 3.03 -11.61
CA ASP A 237 -17.72 1.66 -11.10
C ASP A 237 -16.24 1.25 -10.99
N GLY A 238 -15.93 0.52 -9.92
CA GLY A 238 -14.58 0.07 -9.61
C GLY A 238 -13.81 1.07 -8.74
N ARG A 239 -12.49 1.16 -8.97
CA ARG A 239 -11.58 1.87 -8.07
C ARG A 239 -11.39 3.33 -8.46
N SER A 240 -11.75 4.22 -7.54
CA SER A 240 -11.44 5.65 -7.61
C SER A 240 -10.29 6.01 -6.67
N ARG A 241 -9.43 6.95 -7.08
CA ARG A 241 -8.33 7.46 -6.25
C ARG A 241 -8.35 8.98 -6.21
N VAL A 242 -8.73 9.53 -5.07
CA VAL A 242 -8.60 10.95 -4.77
C VAL A 242 -7.19 11.19 -4.22
N ASN A 243 -6.46 12.13 -4.81
CA ASN A 243 -5.16 12.56 -4.30
C ASN A 243 -5.31 13.99 -3.79
N CYS A 244 -5.13 14.19 -2.48
CA CYS A 244 -5.07 15.51 -1.88
C CYS A 244 -3.62 15.85 -1.56
N THR A 245 -3.14 16.98 -2.04
CA THR A 245 -1.74 17.40 -1.96
C THR A 245 -1.66 18.85 -1.55
N LEU A 246 -0.60 19.17 -0.81
CA LEU A 246 -0.22 20.52 -0.45
C LEU A 246 1.21 20.76 -0.99
N PRO A 247 1.51 21.94 -1.57
CA PRO A 247 2.88 22.32 -1.93
C PRO A 247 3.84 22.14 -0.76
N GLY A 248 5.04 21.62 -1.06
CA GLY A 248 6.09 21.49 -0.05
C GLY A 248 6.76 22.84 0.23
N PRO A 249 7.69 22.92 1.20
CA PRO A 249 8.43 24.14 1.51
C PRO A 249 9.20 24.75 0.32
N GLY A 250 9.48 23.97 -0.73
CA GLY A 250 10.15 24.42 -1.96
C GLY A 250 9.22 24.89 -3.08
N GLY A 251 7.91 24.83 -2.90
CA GLY A 251 6.91 24.98 -3.96
C GLY A 251 6.56 23.66 -4.62
#